data_AF-A0A7Y1U969-F1
#
_entry.id   AF-A0A7Y1U969-F1
#
_cell.length_a   1.000
_cell.length_b   1.000
_cell.length_c   1.000
_cell.angle_alpha   90.00
_cell.angle_beta   90.00
_cell.angle_gamma   90.00
#
_symmetry.space_group_name_H-M   'P 1'
#
loop_
_entity.id
_entity.type
_entity.pdbx_description
1 polymer ?
#
loop_
_entity_poly.entity_id
_entity_poly.type
_entity_poly.pdbx_seq_one_letter_code
_entity_poly.pdbx_strand_id
1 'polypeptide(L)' 'MKELKKKYQEAKAKAIDLMSDGRLSEYIAQLVTVEQLKLQLINATITESR' A
#
# COMPACT_ATOMS: atom_id res chain seq x y z
N MET A 1 9.29 10.60 -3.40
CA MET A 1 7.94 10.79 -2.79
C MET A 1 6.75 10.48 -3.71
N LYS A 2 6.61 11.12 -4.89
CA LYS A 2 5.42 10.98 -5.77
C LYS A 2 5.16 9.55 -6.28
N GLU A 3 6.23 8.85 -6.68
CA GLU A 3 6.12 7.47 -7.17
C GLU A 3 5.69 6.49 -6.07
N LEU A 4 6.24 6.64 -4.86
CA LEU A 4 5.88 5.80 -3.71
C LEU A 4 4.42 6.00 -3.29
N LYS A 5 3.93 7.25 -3.33
CA LYS A 5 2.51 7.55 -3.12
C LYS A 5 1.62 6.88 -4.17
N LYS A 6 2.03 6.88 -5.44
CA LYS A 6 1.31 6.19 -6.53
C LYS A 6 1.23 4.68 -6.27
N LYS A 7 2.36 4.02 -5.97
CA LYS A 7 2.40 2.58 -5.65
C LYS A 7 1.50 2.21 -4.48
N TYR A 8 1.46 3.04 -3.43
CA TYR A 8 0.56 2.83 -2.30
C TYR A 8 -0.92 2.91 -2.68
N GLN A 9 -1.31 3.88 -3.52
CA GLN A 9 -2.69 4.01 -3.98
C GLN A 9 -3.10 2.84 -4.87
N GLU A 10 -2.23 2.41 -5.78
CA GLU A 10 -2.47 1.24 -6.63
C GLU A 10 -2.60 -0.05 -5.80
N ALA A 11 -1.74 -0.23 -4.80
CA ALA A 11 -1.82 -1.37 -3.89
C ALA A 11 -3.12 -1.39 -3.08
N LYS A 12 -3.63 -0.23 -2.69
CA LYS A 12 -4.93 -0.09 -2.01
C LYS A 12 -6.10 -0.40 -2.94
N ALA A 13 -6.11 0.14 -4.14
CA ALA A 13 -7.16 -0.13 -5.12
C ALA A 13 -7.25 -1.63 -5.40
N LYS A 14 -6.11 -2.28 -5.64
CA LYS A 14 -6.05 -3.73 -5.83
C LYS A 14 -6.56 -4.53 -4.63
N ALA A 15 -6.31 -4.08 -3.40
CA ALA A 15 -6.85 -4.74 -2.21
C ALA A 15 -8.38 -4.65 -2.17
N ILE A 16 -8.96 -3.50 -2.54
CA ILE A 16 -10.41 -3.32 -2.63
C ILE A 16 -10.99 -4.25 -3.70
N ASP A 17 -10.39 -4.30 -4.89
CA ASP A 17 -10.83 -5.17 -5.97
C ASP A 17 -10.81 -6.65 -5.55
N LEU A 18 -9.72 -7.11 -4.91
CA LEU A 18 -9.61 -8.48 -4.40
C LEU A 18 -10.66 -8.80 -3.32
N MET A 19 -11.00 -7.83 -2.47
CA MET A 19 -12.05 -7.99 -1.47
C MET A 19 -13.42 -8.07 -2.13
N SER A 20 -13.71 -7.20 -3.09
CA SER A 20 -14.96 -7.18 -3.86
C SER A 20 -15.16 -8.46 -4.67
N ASP A 21 -14.09 -9.04 -5.21
CA ASP A 21 -14.09 -10.30 -5.96
C ASP A 21 -14.15 -11.55 -5.05
N GLY A 22 -14.16 -11.39 -3.73
CA GLY A 22 -14.17 -12.51 -2.77
C GLY A 22 -12.84 -13.28 -2.67
N ARG A 23 -11.76 -12.73 -3.23
CA ARG A 23 -10.41 -13.34 -3.26
C ARG A 23 -9.65 -13.09 -1.96
N LEU A 24 -10.16 -13.65 -0.86
CA LEU A 24 -9.71 -13.33 0.50
C LEU A 24 -8.23 -13.64 0.76
N SER A 25 -7.70 -14.77 0.26
CA SER A 25 -6.28 -15.12 0.44
C SER A 25 -5.34 -14.09 -0.20
N GLU A 26 -5.71 -13.61 -1.38
CA GLU A 26 -4.92 -12.66 -2.14
C GLU A 26 -5.10 -11.24 -1.60
N TYR A 27 -6.30 -10.92 -1.12
CA TYR A 27 -6.57 -9.72 -0.36
C TYR A 27 -5.66 -9.64 0.88
N ILE A 28 -5.59 -10.70 1.69
CA ILE A 28 -4.72 -10.74 2.88
C ILE A 28 -3.24 -10.54 2.49
N ALA A 29 -2.77 -11.21 1.43
CA ALA A 29 -1.41 -10.99 0.94
C ALA A 29 -1.17 -9.55 0.45
N GLN A 30 -2.17 -8.96 -0.20
CA GLN A 30 -2.10 -7.59 -0.70
C GLN A 30 -2.09 -6.56 0.45
N LEU A 31 -2.76 -6.84 1.58
CA LEU A 31 -2.72 -5.98 2.77
C LEU A 31 -1.30 -5.82 3.32
N VAL A 32 -0.51 -6.89 3.36
CA VAL A 32 0.91 -6.82 3.78
C VAL A 32 1.69 -5.83 2.91
N THR A 33 1.44 -5.85 1.59
CA THR A 33 2.07 -4.92 0.64
C THR A 33 1.63 -3.47 0.91
N VAL A 34 0.35 -3.25 1.21
CA VAL A 34 -0.19 -1.92 1.56
C VAL A 34 0.47 -1.39 2.84
N GLU A 35 0.64 -2.23 3.86
CA GLU A 35 1.29 -1.84 5.12
C GLU A 35 2.78 -1.49 4.93
N GLN A 36 3.52 -2.28 4.17
CA GLN A 36 4.92 -1.99 3.85
C GLN A 36 5.07 -0.65 3.14
N LEU A 37 4.23 -0.38 2.13
CA LEU A 37 4.25 0.90 1.41
C LEU A 37 3.86 2.08 2.31
N LYS A 38 2.93 1.89 3.25
CA LYS A 38 2.58 2.90 4.25
C LYS A 38 3.78 3.23 5.15
N LEU A 39 4.50 2.22 5.64
CA LEU A 39 5.70 2.42 6.47
C LEU A 39 6.81 3.15 5.69
N GLN A 40 7.04 2.78 4.43
CA GLN A 40 8.00 3.48 3.57
C GLN A 40 7.64 4.96 3.38
N LEU A 41 6.35 5.28 3.23
CA LEU A 41 5.88 6.67 3.11
C LEU A 41 6.12 7.46 4.40
N ILE A 42 5.86 6.87 5.56
CA ILE A 42 6.11 7.50 6.86
C ILE A 42 7.60 7.77 7.02
N ASN A 43 8.44 6.76 6.79
CA ASN A 43 9.89 6.90 6.92
C ASN A 43 10.46 7.94 5.96
N ALA A 44 10.02 7.95 4.69
CA ALA A 44 10.43 8.96 3.72
C ALA A 44 10.06 10.38 4.19
N THR A 45 8.87 10.55 4.78
CA THR A 45 8.42 11.85 5.30
C THR A 45 9.26 12.31 6.48
N ILE A 46 9.61 11.39 7.40
CA ILE A 46 10.47 11.70 8.56
C ILE A 46 11.89 12.07 8.10
N THR A 47 12.43 11.36 7.12
CA THR A 47 13.77 11.65 6.57
C THR A 47 13.82 12.99 5.84
N GLU A 48 12.80 13.36 5.06
CA GLU A 48 12.73 14.66 4.40
C GLU A 48 12.52 15.84 5.38
N SER A 49 12.14 15.56 6.63
CA SER A 49 11.93 16.58 7.68
C SER A 49 13.17 16.84 8.56
N ARG A 50 14.30 16.18 8.28
CA ARG A 50 15.60 16.37 8.95
C ARG A 50 16.59 17.08 8.04
#